data_AF-A0AAE4M2F6-F1
#
_entry.id   AF-A0AAE4M2F6-F1
#
_cell.length_a   1.000
_cell.length_b   1.000
_cell.length_c   1.000
_cell.angle_alpha   90.00
_cell.angle_beta   90.00
_cell.angle_gamma   90.00
#
_symmetry.space_group_name_H-M   'P 1'
#
loop_
_entity.id
_entity.type
_entity.pdbx_description
1 polymer ?
#
loop_
_entity_poly.entity_id
_entity_poly.type
_entity_poly.pdbx_seq_one_letter_code
_entity_poly.pdbx_strand_id
1 'polypeptide(L)'
;MYKTFCVLACVLLSSFSYAESAFDIVQKSDQAMRGKSSYSEATMKIVRPDWSRSMTMKSWTKGTELSLVLVTAPAKDKGSASLKRHREMWNWVPSIERVIKIAPSMLSQSWMGSDFTNDDLINQSSIVVDYQHQLLQSETFDGDKVWVVDALAKPDAPVVWSKVRLWISQTSFLQRKVEFYDEFDELVNVLTTYDVKTLGGRDVATRMEMQPIDKPGNKTVLITHEAQFDFDIDDDFFSQQQMKALRD
;
A
#
# COMPACT_ATOMS: atom_id res chain seq x y z
N MET A 1 -34.79 -33.97 59.71
CA MET A 1 -34.55 -34.47 58.35
C MET A 1 -34.81 -33.31 57.41
N TYR A 2 -33.77 -32.67 56.86
CA TYR A 2 -33.75 -31.92 55.58
C TYR A 2 -32.35 -31.30 55.44
N LYS A 3 -31.50 -31.94 54.63
CA LYS A 3 -30.20 -31.41 54.19
C LYS A 3 -30.45 -30.59 52.93
N THR A 4 -30.30 -29.27 53.00
CA THR A 4 -30.41 -28.39 51.84
C THR A 4 -29.08 -28.43 51.08
N PHE A 5 -29.10 -29.03 49.89
CA PHE A 5 -27.95 -29.18 49.00
C PHE A 5 -27.90 -27.94 48.09
N CYS A 6 -27.01 -26.99 48.37
CA CYS A 6 -26.71 -25.89 47.46
C CYS A 6 -25.89 -26.42 46.28
N VAL A 7 -26.55 -26.65 45.15
CA VAL A 7 -25.88 -26.89 43.86
C VAL A 7 -25.31 -25.57 43.37
N LEU A 8 -23.99 -25.42 43.44
CA LEU A 8 -23.26 -24.31 42.85
C LEU A 8 -23.24 -24.52 41.32
N ALA A 9 -24.13 -23.82 40.60
CA ALA A 9 -24.14 -23.82 39.14
C ALA A 9 -22.95 -22.97 38.64
N CYS A 10 -21.84 -23.64 38.30
CA CYS A 10 -20.71 -23.03 37.60
C CYS A 10 -21.16 -22.70 36.16
N VAL A 11 -21.54 -21.45 35.91
CA VAL A 11 -21.76 -20.94 34.55
C VAL A 11 -20.38 -20.76 33.91
N LEU A 12 -20.00 -21.72 33.06
CA LEU A 12 -18.85 -21.58 32.17
C LEU A 12 -19.16 -20.45 31.17
N LEU A 13 -18.67 -19.25 31.46
CA LEU A 13 -18.59 -18.16 30.50
C LEU A 13 -17.56 -18.56 29.43
N SER A 14 -18.04 -19.21 28.37
CA SER A 14 -17.25 -19.41 27.17
C SER A 14 -16.92 -18.04 26.57
N SER A 15 -15.71 -17.55 26.80
CA SER A 15 -15.18 -16.40 26.09
C SER A 15 -15.13 -16.75 24.61
N PHE A 16 -16.10 -16.26 23.83
CA PHE A 16 -16.02 -16.28 22.38
C PHE A 16 -14.82 -15.40 21.99
N SER A 17 -13.67 -16.03 21.75
CA SER A 17 -12.55 -15.38 21.09
C SER A 17 -12.96 -15.23 19.62
N TYR A 18 -13.42 -14.04 19.23
CA TYR A 18 -13.61 -13.71 17.83
C TYR A 18 -12.24 -13.75 17.15
N ALA A 19 -12.02 -14.75 16.30
CA ALA A 19 -10.89 -14.77 15.41
C ALA A 19 -11.02 -13.57 14.46
N GLU A 20 -9.95 -12.79 14.34
CA GLU A 20 -9.90 -11.62 13.48
C GLU A 20 -10.10 -12.04 12.03
N SER A 21 -11.01 -11.37 11.31
CA SER A 21 -11.26 -11.75 9.91
C SER A 21 -10.09 -11.33 9.02
N ALA A 22 -9.92 -12.01 7.90
CA ALA A 22 -8.89 -11.66 6.91
C ALA A 22 -9.04 -10.20 6.42
N PHE A 23 -10.29 -9.75 6.25
CA PHE A 23 -10.61 -8.38 5.89
C PHE A 23 -10.14 -7.40 6.99
N ASP A 24 -10.43 -7.68 8.26
CA ASP A 24 -10.04 -6.80 9.37
C ASP A 24 -8.51 -6.67 9.49
N ILE A 25 -7.79 -7.78 9.28
CA ILE A 25 -6.32 -7.79 9.28
C ILE A 25 -5.78 -6.87 8.17
N VAL A 26 -6.29 -6.99 6.94
CA VAL A 26 -5.86 -6.16 5.81
C VAL A 26 -6.26 -4.70 5.99
N GLN A 27 -7.46 -4.42 6.50
CA GLN A 27 -7.91 -3.07 6.80
C GLN A 27 -7.03 -2.40 7.87
N LYS A 28 -6.70 -3.12 8.96
CA LYS A 28 -5.79 -2.61 9.99
C LYS A 28 -4.38 -2.38 9.47
N SER A 29 -3.92 -3.24 8.56
CA SER A 29 -2.62 -3.06 7.89
C SER A 29 -2.58 -1.79 7.03
N ASP A 30 -3.61 -1.56 6.22
CA ASP A 30 -3.75 -0.32 5.43
C ASP A 30 -3.80 0.92 6.34
N GLN A 31 -4.58 0.86 7.42
CA GLN A 31 -4.68 1.94 8.41
C GLN A 31 -3.36 2.18 9.16
N ALA A 32 -2.59 1.14 9.47
CA ALA A 32 -1.28 1.29 10.09
C ALA A 32 -0.32 2.07 9.18
N MET A 33 -0.36 1.75 7.87
CA MET A 33 0.51 2.37 6.87
C MET A 33 0.11 3.80 6.49
N ARG A 34 -1.19 4.15 6.50
CA ARG A 34 -1.67 5.43 5.93
C ARG A 34 -2.51 6.31 6.85
N GLY A 35 -3.01 5.78 7.97
CA GLY A 35 -3.96 6.51 8.82
C GLY A 35 -5.21 6.97 8.05
N LYS A 36 -5.90 7.99 8.55
CA LYS A 36 -7.04 8.62 7.87
C LYS A 36 -6.61 9.57 6.75
N SER A 37 -5.47 10.21 6.94
CA SER A 37 -4.76 11.04 5.98
C SER A 37 -3.27 10.83 6.20
N SER A 38 -2.49 10.94 5.14
CA SER A 38 -1.02 10.89 5.27
C SER A 38 -0.32 11.88 4.36
N TYR A 39 0.88 12.25 4.78
CA TYR A 39 1.90 12.93 4.00
C TYR A 39 3.19 12.13 4.11
N SER A 40 3.95 12.01 3.03
CA SER A 40 5.30 11.45 3.10
C SER A 40 6.25 12.07 2.09
N GLU A 41 7.53 12.12 2.47
CA GLU A 41 8.64 12.40 1.57
C GLU A 41 9.47 11.14 1.37
N ALA A 42 9.72 10.78 0.11
CA ALA A 42 10.43 9.55 -0.21
C ALA A 42 11.43 9.73 -1.35
N THR A 43 12.45 8.88 -1.34
CA THR A 43 13.36 8.65 -2.48
C THR A 43 13.08 7.30 -3.08
N MET A 44 12.82 7.26 -4.39
CA MET A 44 12.74 6.04 -5.17
C MET A 44 14.02 5.87 -5.99
N LYS A 45 14.67 4.72 -5.87
CA LYS A 45 15.84 4.31 -6.65
C LYS A 45 15.49 3.11 -7.52
N ILE A 46 15.50 3.31 -8.83
CA ILE A 46 15.35 2.27 -9.84
C ILE A 46 16.74 1.72 -10.14
N VAL A 47 16.91 0.41 -9.98
CA VAL A 47 18.16 -0.32 -10.19
C VAL A 47 17.97 -1.34 -11.29
N ARG A 48 18.86 -1.31 -12.27
CA ARG A 48 19.02 -2.29 -13.34
C ARG A 48 20.49 -2.75 -13.37
N PRO A 49 20.84 -3.84 -14.05
CA PRO A 49 22.21 -4.32 -14.14
C PRO A 49 23.22 -3.26 -14.58
N ASP A 50 22.86 -2.46 -15.59
CA ASP A 50 23.80 -1.53 -16.22
C ASP A 50 23.66 -0.08 -15.75
N TRP A 51 22.56 0.25 -15.06
CA TRP A 51 22.27 1.63 -14.66
C TRP A 51 21.40 1.73 -13.42
N SER A 52 21.47 2.88 -12.75
CA SER A 52 20.49 3.25 -11.73
C SER A 52 20.08 4.70 -11.85
N ARG A 53 18.85 4.99 -11.44
CA ARG A 53 18.27 6.34 -11.42
C ARG A 53 17.55 6.54 -10.11
N SER A 54 17.61 7.74 -9.56
CA SER A 54 16.84 8.09 -8.36
C SER A 54 15.92 9.29 -8.63
N MET A 55 14.80 9.32 -7.94
CA MET A 55 13.87 10.44 -7.90
C MET A 55 13.38 10.67 -6.47
N THR A 56 13.02 11.90 -6.15
CA THR A 56 12.39 12.25 -4.86
C THR A 56 10.94 12.66 -5.12
N MET A 57 10.08 12.38 -4.17
CA MET A 57 8.66 12.67 -4.28
C MET A 57 8.06 13.03 -2.92
N LYS A 58 6.98 13.80 -3.00
CA LYS A 58 6.03 14.04 -1.91
C LYS A 58 4.73 13.32 -2.25
N SER A 59 4.10 12.71 -1.25
CA SER A 59 2.81 12.02 -1.41
C SER A 59 1.83 12.48 -0.35
N TRP A 60 0.57 12.61 -0.73
CA TRP A 60 -0.56 12.88 0.16
C TRP A 60 -1.66 11.86 -0.10
N THR A 61 -2.32 11.40 0.97
CA THR A 61 -3.52 10.58 0.87
C THR A 61 -4.60 11.05 1.83
N LYS A 62 -5.86 10.78 1.49
CA LYS A 62 -7.01 10.92 2.40
C LYS A 62 -8.00 9.80 2.16
N GLY A 63 -8.20 8.97 3.19
CA GLY A 63 -8.98 7.74 3.11
C GLY A 63 -8.49 6.82 1.99
N THR A 64 -9.42 6.10 1.37
CA THR A 64 -9.15 5.16 0.27
C THR A 64 -9.29 5.79 -1.11
N GLU A 65 -9.87 7.00 -1.18
CA GLU A 65 -10.37 7.59 -2.41
C GLU A 65 -9.46 8.66 -3.01
N LEU A 66 -8.63 9.30 -2.20
CA LEU A 66 -7.87 10.48 -2.60
C LEU A 66 -6.37 10.26 -2.40
N SER A 67 -5.60 10.49 -3.47
CA SER A 67 -4.14 10.39 -3.44
C SER A 67 -3.53 11.42 -4.40
N LEU A 68 -2.40 12.00 -4.04
CA LEU A 68 -1.63 12.91 -4.87
C LEU A 68 -0.14 12.65 -4.67
N VAL A 69 0.57 12.37 -5.75
CA VAL A 69 2.03 12.15 -5.74
C VAL A 69 2.67 13.23 -6.59
N LEU A 70 3.67 13.94 -6.05
CA LEU A 70 4.45 14.98 -6.72
C LEU A 70 5.91 14.58 -6.78
N VAL A 71 6.49 14.52 -7.98
CA VAL A 71 7.93 14.35 -8.17
C VAL A 71 8.64 15.69 -7.94
N THR A 72 9.55 15.74 -6.98
CA THR A 72 10.31 16.94 -6.60
C THR A 72 11.72 16.97 -7.19
N ALA A 73 12.30 15.81 -7.54
CA ALA A 73 13.58 15.71 -8.23
C ALA A 73 13.68 14.40 -9.03
N PRO A 74 14.54 14.30 -10.05
CA PRO A 74 15.50 15.30 -10.53
C PRO A 74 14.84 16.40 -11.36
N ALA A 75 15.59 17.45 -11.71
CA ALA A 75 15.08 18.62 -12.44
C ALA A 75 14.34 18.28 -13.75
N LYS A 76 14.72 17.19 -14.42
CA LYS A 76 14.06 16.71 -15.64
C LYS A 76 12.60 16.28 -15.42
N ASP A 77 12.29 15.73 -14.25
CA ASP A 77 10.98 15.16 -13.93
C ASP A 77 10.21 15.98 -12.89
N LYS A 78 10.90 16.93 -12.26
CA LYS A 78 10.38 17.82 -11.21
C LYS A 78 9.07 18.48 -11.67
N GLY A 79 8.08 18.44 -10.78
CA GLY A 79 6.74 18.95 -11.00
C GLY A 79 5.80 17.96 -11.68
N SER A 80 6.27 16.80 -12.17
CA SER A 80 5.36 15.73 -12.61
C SER A 80 4.53 15.26 -11.43
N ALA A 81 3.23 15.06 -11.63
CA ALA A 81 2.34 14.65 -10.55
C ALA A 81 1.30 13.65 -11.02
N SER A 82 0.86 12.78 -10.10
CA SER A 82 -0.20 11.80 -10.30
C SER A 82 -1.29 12.04 -9.27
N LEU A 83 -2.55 12.14 -9.70
CA LEU A 83 -3.72 12.37 -8.85
C LEU A 83 -4.66 11.17 -8.97
N LYS A 84 -5.14 10.66 -7.84
CA LYS A 84 -6.36 9.86 -7.71
C LYS A 84 -7.44 10.70 -7.05
N ARG A 85 -8.61 10.77 -7.68
CA ARG A 85 -9.84 11.26 -7.06
C ARG A 85 -10.96 10.26 -7.33
N HIS A 86 -11.33 9.51 -6.29
CA HIS A 86 -12.25 8.38 -6.38
C HIS A 86 -11.75 7.34 -7.40
N ARG A 87 -12.55 7.06 -8.43
CA ARG A 87 -12.22 6.10 -9.49
C ARG A 87 -11.40 6.69 -10.63
N GLU A 88 -11.19 8.00 -10.63
CA GLU A 88 -10.51 8.68 -11.71
C GLU A 88 -9.07 9.02 -11.32
N MET A 89 -8.17 8.84 -12.29
CA MET A 89 -6.75 9.06 -12.11
C MET A 89 -6.18 9.89 -13.26
N TRP A 90 -5.24 10.77 -12.95
CA TRP A 90 -4.61 11.67 -13.92
C TRP A 90 -3.12 11.85 -13.64
N ASN A 91 -2.37 12.12 -14.71
CA ASN A 91 -0.99 12.60 -14.65
C ASN A 91 -0.91 14.05 -15.14
N TRP A 92 -0.19 14.90 -14.41
CA TRP A 92 0.31 16.18 -14.90
C TRP A 92 1.72 16.01 -15.45
N VAL A 93 1.91 16.40 -16.72
CA VAL A 93 3.20 16.33 -17.41
C VAL A 93 3.67 17.77 -17.72
N PRO A 94 4.57 18.36 -16.90
CA PRO A 94 4.95 19.76 -17.02
C PRO A 94 5.57 20.12 -18.36
N SER A 95 6.38 19.24 -18.94
CA SER A 95 7.14 19.49 -20.18
C SER A 95 6.28 19.78 -21.40
N ILE A 96 5.01 19.36 -21.37
CA ILE A 96 4.03 19.61 -22.43
C ILE A 96 2.78 20.35 -21.91
N GLU A 97 2.78 20.73 -20.63
CA GLU A 97 1.66 21.38 -19.95
C GLU A 97 0.32 20.66 -20.09
N ARG A 98 0.31 19.32 -20.03
CA ARG A 98 -0.91 18.52 -20.18
C ARG A 98 -1.29 17.73 -18.95
N VAL A 99 -2.60 17.68 -18.71
CA VAL A 99 -3.23 16.68 -17.86
C VAL A 99 -3.65 15.51 -18.74
N ILE A 100 -3.18 14.31 -18.40
CA ILE A 100 -3.45 13.06 -19.11
C ILE A 100 -4.26 12.16 -18.18
N LYS A 101 -5.43 11.71 -18.61
CA LYS A 101 -6.22 10.73 -17.85
C LYS A 101 -5.56 9.36 -17.92
N ILE A 102 -5.42 8.69 -16.79
CA ILE A 102 -4.92 7.31 -16.72
C ILE A 102 -6.10 6.38 -17.00
N ALA A 103 -6.08 5.74 -18.17
CA ALA A 103 -7.05 4.72 -18.53
C ALA A 103 -6.75 3.40 -17.80
N PRO A 104 -7.72 2.48 -17.62
CA PRO A 104 -7.48 1.18 -16.99
C PRO A 104 -6.32 0.39 -17.61
N SER A 105 -6.17 0.44 -18.94
CA SER A 105 -5.06 -0.22 -19.66
C SER A 105 -3.67 0.37 -19.35
N MET A 106 -3.61 1.55 -18.73
CA MET A 106 -2.37 2.17 -18.28
C MET A 106 -2.01 1.79 -16.85
N LEU A 107 -2.94 1.19 -16.08
CA LEU A 107 -2.72 0.84 -14.68
C LEU A 107 -1.57 -0.14 -14.50
N SER A 108 -1.46 -1.12 -15.40
CA SER A 108 -0.40 -2.15 -15.40
C SER A 108 0.96 -1.65 -15.91
N GLN A 109 1.02 -0.42 -16.46
CA GLN A 109 2.28 0.13 -16.94
C GLN A 109 3.17 0.55 -15.79
N SER A 110 4.48 0.34 -15.95
CA SER A 110 5.50 0.84 -15.02
C SER A 110 5.37 2.34 -14.79
N TRP A 111 5.28 2.75 -13.53
CA TRP A 111 5.29 4.15 -13.16
C TRP A 111 6.71 4.71 -13.29
N MET A 112 6.90 5.63 -14.24
CA MET A 112 8.16 6.32 -14.54
C MET A 112 9.39 5.40 -14.73
N GLY A 113 9.16 4.18 -15.23
CA GLY A 113 10.20 3.17 -15.50
C GLY A 113 10.63 2.34 -14.29
N SER A 114 9.91 2.45 -13.17
CA SER A 114 10.10 1.63 -11.97
C SER A 114 9.46 0.24 -12.10
N ASP A 115 9.69 -0.60 -11.09
CA ASP A 115 9.04 -1.91 -10.96
C ASP A 115 7.67 -1.82 -10.28
N PHE A 116 7.24 -0.61 -9.89
CA PHE A 116 5.87 -0.35 -9.47
C PHE A 116 5.00 -0.01 -10.68
N THR A 117 3.77 -0.49 -10.70
CA THR A 117 2.76 -0.10 -11.68
C THR A 117 2.09 1.23 -11.28
N ASN A 118 1.33 1.84 -12.21
CA ASN A 118 0.52 3.02 -11.86
C ASN A 118 -0.51 2.67 -10.77
N ASP A 119 -1.07 1.47 -10.79
CA ASP A 119 -2.01 0.98 -9.77
C ASP A 119 -1.36 0.92 -8.39
N ASP A 120 -0.15 0.34 -8.31
CA ASP A 120 0.56 0.13 -7.03
C ASP A 120 0.88 1.44 -6.31
N LEU A 121 1.15 2.53 -7.03
CA LEU A 121 1.50 3.83 -6.43
C LEU A 121 0.30 4.74 -6.24
N ILE A 122 -0.62 4.78 -7.19
CA ILE A 122 -1.71 5.77 -7.23
C ILE A 122 -2.98 5.23 -6.57
N ASN A 123 -3.26 3.93 -6.74
CA ASN A 123 -4.47 3.25 -6.27
C ASN A 123 -4.21 2.31 -5.09
N GLN A 124 -3.22 2.67 -4.30
CA GLN A 124 -2.71 1.97 -3.13
C GLN A 124 -3.74 1.34 -2.16
N SER A 125 -4.92 1.95 -1.95
CA SER A 125 -5.98 1.42 -1.06
C SER A 125 -6.90 0.39 -1.72
N SER A 126 -6.70 0.08 -3.01
CA SER A 126 -7.47 -0.95 -3.71
C SER A 126 -7.41 -2.29 -2.99
N ILE A 127 -6.29 -2.61 -2.33
CA ILE A 127 -6.12 -3.87 -1.58
C ILE A 127 -7.23 -4.10 -0.54
N VAL A 128 -7.83 -3.05 0.02
CA VAL A 128 -8.96 -3.16 0.97
C VAL A 128 -10.30 -3.18 0.23
N VAL A 129 -10.45 -2.36 -0.82
CA VAL A 129 -11.74 -2.07 -1.46
C VAL A 129 -12.08 -3.02 -2.60
N ASP A 130 -11.09 -3.40 -3.40
CA ASP A 130 -11.23 -4.08 -4.69
C ASP A 130 -10.90 -5.57 -4.63
N TYR A 131 -10.51 -6.08 -3.47
CA TYR A 131 -10.14 -7.48 -3.26
C TYR A 131 -11.04 -8.18 -2.21
N GLN A 132 -11.18 -9.49 -2.34
CA GLN A 132 -11.73 -10.38 -1.33
C GLN A 132 -10.59 -11.08 -0.60
N HIS A 133 -10.64 -11.13 0.73
CA HIS A 133 -9.53 -11.59 1.55
C HIS A 133 -9.78 -12.98 2.12
N GLN A 134 -8.76 -13.84 2.05
CA GLN A 134 -8.74 -15.16 2.62
C GLN A 134 -7.50 -15.33 3.48
N LEU A 135 -7.69 -15.54 4.79
CA LEU A 135 -6.59 -15.91 5.68
C LEU A 135 -6.19 -17.35 5.39
N LEU A 136 -4.93 -17.56 5.01
CA LEU A 136 -4.41 -18.89 4.71
C LEU A 136 -3.86 -19.56 5.96
N GLN A 137 -2.87 -18.91 6.58
CA GLN A 137 -2.13 -19.47 7.70
C GLN A 137 -1.43 -18.36 8.49
N SER A 138 -0.81 -18.76 9.60
CA SER A 138 0.19 -17.95 10.29
C SER A 138 1.56 -18.60 10.12
N GLU A 139 2.59 -17.81 9.92
CA GLU A 139 3.97 -18.29 9.82
C GLU A 139 4.95 -17.33 10.49
N THR A 140 6.23 -17.64 10.41
CA THR A 140 7.30 -16.74 10.86
C THR A 140 8.08 -16.26 9.65
N PHE A 141 8.15 -14.94 9.46
CA PHE A 141 8.91 -14.30 8.41
C PHE A 141 9.91 -13.32 9.04
N ASP A 142 11.20 -13.51 8.78
CA ASP A 142 12.27 -12.67 9.34
C ASP A 142 12.19 -12.51 10.88
N GLY A 143 11.88 -13.62 11.57
CA GLY A 143 11.72 -13.66 13.03
C GLY A 143 10.42 -13.06 13.57
N ASP A 144 9.57 -12.48 12.73
CA ASP A 144 8.26 -11.92 13.10
C ASP A 144 7.13 -12.92 12.83
N LYS A 145 6.16 -13.01 13.74
CA LYS A 145 4.93 -13.79 13.48
C LYS A 145 4.06 -12.99 12.54
N VAL A 146 3.62 -13.61 11.45
CA VAL A 146 2.84 -12.96 10.41
C VAL A 146 1.61 -13.77 10.05
N TRP A 147 0.52 -13.09 9.70
CA TRP A 147 -0.58 -13.68 8.94
C TRP A 147 -0.23 -13.69 7.46
N VAL A 148 -0.57 -14.77 6.78
CA VAL A 148 -0.52 -14.87 5.31
C VAL A 148 -1.95 -14.79 4.79
N VAL A 149 -2.24 -13.73 4.03
CA VAL A 149 -3.57 -13.45 3.49
C VAL A 149 -3.50 -13.38 1.98
N ASP A 150 -4.34 -14.15 1.29
CA ASP A 150 -4.60 -13.94 -0.13
C ASP A 150 -5.68 -12.89 -0.31
N ALA A 151 -5.40 -11.89 -1.12
CA ALA A 151 -6.34 -10.91 -1.61
C ALA A 151 -6.62 -11.23 -3.09
N LEU A 152 -7.85 -11.66 -3.41
CA LEU A 152 -8.29 -12.02 -4.76
C LEU A 152 -9.12 -10.88 -5.36
N ALA A 153 -8.78 -10.43 -6.57
CA ALA A 153 -9.47 -9.30 -7.19
C ALA A 153 -10.96 -9.60 -7.37
N LYS A 154 -11.82 -8.63 -7.04
CA LYS A 154 -13.26 -8.74 -7.29
C LYS A 154 -13.53 -8.71 -8.80
N PRO A 155 -14.62 -9.34 -9.27
CA PRO A 155 -15.06 -9.18 -10.65
C PRO A 155 -15.15 -7.70 -11.03
N ASP A 156 -14.58 -7.33 -12.17
CA ASP A 156 -14.56 -5.97 -12.75
C ASP A 156 -13.84 -4.89 -11.91
N ALA A 157 -13.06 -5.30 -10.91
CA ALA A 157 -12.19 -4.38 -10.18
C ALA A 157 -11.13 -3.76 -11.13
N PRO A 158 -10.96 -2.43 -11.13
CA PRO A 158 -9.98 -1.76 -11.98
C PRO A 158 -8.57 -1.87 -11.36
N VAL A 159 -8.08 -3.09 -11.20
CA VAL A 159 -6.79 -3.42 -10.57
C VAL A 159 -5.91 -4.24 -11.51
N VAL A 160 -4.61 -4.26 -11.26
CA VAL A 160 -3.65 -4.95 -12.13
C VAL A 160 -3.49 -6.42 -11.76
N TRP A 161 -3.44 -6.72 -10.48
CA TRP A 161 -3.09 -8.06 -9.98
C TRP A 161 -4.34 -8.87 -9.72
N SER A 162 -4.40 -10.09 -10.30
CA SER A 162 -5.52 -11.01 -10.05
C SER A 162 -5.53 -11.48 -8.59
N LYS A 163 -4.32 -11.62 -8.01
CA LYS A 163 -4.09 -12.02 -6.63
C LYS A 163 -2.89 -11.29 -6.05
N VAL A 164 -3.02 -10.85 -4.81
CA VAL A 164 -1.94 -10.30 -4.01
C VAL A 164 -1.85 -11.10 -2.72
N ARG A 165 -0.70 -11.70 -2.43
CA ARG A 165 -0.48 -12.40 -1.15
C ARG A 165 0.30 -11.50 -0.20
N LEU A 166 -0.26 -11.30 0.99
CA LEU A 166 0.23 -10.37 2.00
C LEU A 166 0.75 -11.13 3.22
N TRP A 167 1.95 -10.78 3.66
CA TRP A 167 2.50 -11.18 4.96
C TRP A 167 2.41 -10.00 5.91
N ILE A 168 1.50 -10.06 6.88
CA ILE A 168 1.18 -8.95 7.78
C ILE A 168 1.62 -9.32 9.20
N SER A 169 2.45 -8.49 9.83
CA SER A 169 2.90 -8.66 11.21
C SER A 169 1.72 -8.77 12.18
N GLN A 170 1.74 -9.80 13.02
CA GLN A 170 0.72 -9.99 14.06
C GLN A 170 0.78 -8.94 15.18
N THR A 171 1.95 -8.31 15.33
CA THR A 171 2.20 -7.34 16.41
C THR A 171 1.98 -5.92 15.92
N SER A 172 2.51 -5.57 14.74
CA SER A 172 2.53 -4.19 14.25
C SER A 172 1.55 -3.91 13.11
N PHE A 173 0.92 -4.94 12.55
CA PHE A 173 0.11 -4.86 11.31
C PHE A 173 0.88 -4.35 10.09
N LEU A 174 2.20 -4.17 10.17
CA LEU A 174 3.02 -3.80 9.01
C LEU A 174 3.09 -4.95 8.01
N GLN A 175 2.94 -4.63 6.73
CA GLN A 175 3.23 -5.55 5.63
C GLN A 175 4.74 -5.82 5.62
N ARG A 176 5.14 -7.08 5.79
CA ARG A 176 6.54 -7.53 5.80
C ARG A 176 7.00 -8.00 4.43
N LYS A 177 6.09 -8.64 3.69
CA LYS A 177 6.29 -9.13 2.33
C LYS A 177 4.96 -9.08 1.58
N VAL A 178 5.03 -8.84 0.28
CA VAL A 178 3.90 -8.91 -0.65
C VAL A 178 4.33 -9.63 -1.91
N GLU A 179 3.50 -10.53 -2.40
CA GLU A 179 3.67 -11.21 -3.68
C GLU A 179 2.52 -10.84 -4.61
N PHE A 180 2.86 -10.50 -5.85
CA PHE A 180 1.90 -10.05 -6.87
C PHE A 180 1.80 -11.08 -7.99
N TYR A 181 0.58 -11.51 -8.27
CA TYR A 181 0.28 -12.56 -9.24
C TYR A 181 -0.59 -12.04 -10.38
N ASP A 182 -0.34 -12.52 -11.59
CA ASP A 182 -1.12 -12.19 -12.79
C ASP A 182 -2.37 -13.08 -12.95
N GLU A 183 -3.13 -12.89 -14.03
CA GLU A 183 -4.34 -13.66 -14.33
C GLU A 183 -4.13 -15.17 -14.54
N PHE A 184 -2.89 -15.61 -14.74
CA PHE A 184 -2.51 -17.01 -14.93
C PHE A 184 -1.97 -17.66 -13.64
N ASP A 185 -2.09 -16.96 -12.51
CA ASP A 185 -1.55 -17.37 -11.21
C ASP A 185 -0.02 -17.43 -11.18
N GLU A 186 0.66 -16.71 -12.08
CA GLU A 186 2.12 -16.62 -12.11
C GLU A 186 2.61 -15.50 -11.19
N LEU A 187 3.64 -15.78 -10.39
CA LEU A 187 4.28 -14.79 -9.52
C LEU A 187 5.13 -13.82 -10.36
N VAL A 188 4.75 -12.55 -10.38
CA VAL A 188 5.40 -11.52 -11.21
C VAL A 188 6.39 -10.69 -10.40
N ASN A 189 5.96 -10.17 -9.25
CA ASN A 189 6.77 -9.29 -8.41
C ASN A 189 6.71 -9.70 -6.94
N VAL A 190 7.79 -9.38 -6.22
CA VAL A 190 7.86 -9.48 -4.76
C VAL A 190 8.27 -8.14 -4.20
N LEU A 191 7.46 -7.62 -3.28
CA LEU A 191 7.82 -6.47 -2.45
C LEU A 191 8.19 -6.96 -1.05
N THR A 192 9.35 -6.53 -0.55
CA THR A 192 9.75 -6.79 0.84
C THR A 192 10.01 -5.47 1.56
N THR A 193 9.61 -5.40 2.83
CA THR A 193 9.79 -4.20 3.64
C THR A 193 10.84 -4.41 4.72
N TYR A 194 11.56 -3.33 5.03
CA TYR A 194 12.70 -3.30 5.93
C TYR A 194 12.70 -2.01 6.74
N ASP A 195 13.64 -1.92 7.69
CA ASP A 195 13.99 -0.70 8.40
C ASP A 195 12.77 -0.03 9.07
N VAL A 196 12.11 -0.75 10.00
CA VAL A 196 10.99 -0.19 10.76
C VAL A 196 11.49 0.93 11.67
N LYS A 197 10.92 2.12 11.52
CA LYS A 197 11.22 3.30 12.33
C LYS A 197 9.95 4.06 12.63
N THR A 198 9.94 4.79 13.74
CA THR A 198 8.84 5.68 14.09
C THR A 198 8.97 7.00 13.29
N LEU A 199 8.00 7.27 12.41
CA LEU A 199 7.86 8.54 11.68
C LEU A 199 6.45 9.10 11.92
N GLY A 200 6.32 10.40 12.15
CA GLY A 200 4.99 11.01 12.37
C GLY A 200 4.19 10.42 13.53
N GLY A 201 4.87 9.84 14.53
CA GLY A 201 4.24 9.19 15.69
C GLY A 201 3.77 7.75 15.45
N ARG A 202 4.11 7.12 14.31
CA ARG A 202 3.73 5.74 13.97
C ARG A 202 4.93 4.94 13.50
N ASP A 203 4.91 3.63 13.73
CA ASP A 203 5.92 2.74 13.17
C ASP A 203 5.65 2.52 11.68
N VAL A 204 6.68 2.72 10.86
CA VAL A 204 6.62 2.63 9.40
C VAL A 204 7.81 1.81 8.93
N ALA A 205 7.59 0.86 8.03
CA ALA A 205 8.69 0.21 7.31
C ALA A 205 9.28 1.21 6.30
N THR A 206 10.40 1.83 6.66
CA THR A 206 10.93 3.00 5.92
C THR A 206 11.60 2.62 4.61
N ARG A 207 11.88 1.33 4.37
CA ARG A 207 12.44 0.85 3.11
C ARG A 207 11.56 -0.25 2.53
N MET A 208 11.16 -0.09 1.27
CA MET A 208 10.48 -1.11 0.47
C MET A 208 11.35 -1.46 -0.74
N GLU A 209 11.50 -2.74 -1.04
CA GLU A 209 12.16 -3.20 -2.26
C GLU A 209 11.18 -4.03 -3.10
N MET A 210 10.87 -3.56 -4.31
CA MET A 210 10.10 -4.28 -5.31
C MET A 210 11.06 -4.98 -6.28
N GLN A 211 10.87 -6.27 -6.49
CA GLN A 211 11.72 -7.13 -7.33
C GLN A 211 10.87 -7.94 -8.32
N PRO A 212 11.05 -7.77 -9.64
CA PRO A 212 10.47 -8.65 -10.64
C PRO A 212 11.17 -10.01 -10.65
N ILE A 213 10.40 -11.10 -10.64
CA ILE A 213 10.94 -12.47 -10.55
C ILE A 213 11.66 -12.89 -11.83
N ASP A 214 11.19 -12.43 -12.99
CA ASP A 214 11.71 -12.79 -14.31
C ASP A 214 12.98 -12.02 -14.71
N LYS A 215 13.37 -10.99 -13.95
CA LYS A 215 14.50 -10.09 -14.27
C LYS A 215 15.49 -9.99 -13.11
N PRO A 216 16.33 -11.01 -12.89
CA PRO A 216 17.34 -10.99 -11.85
C PRO A 216 18.24 -9.74 -11.94
N GLY A 217 18.48 -9.10 -10.79
CA GLY A 217 19.28 -7.87 -10.70
C GLY A 217 18.49 -6.58 -10.92
N ASN A 218 17.26 -6.65 -11.43
CA ASN A 218 16.35 -5.50 -11.42
C ASN A 218 15.70 -5.35 -10.05
N LYS A 219 15.60 -4.12 -9.55
CA LYS A 219 14.74 -3.78 -8.41
C LYS A 219 14.45 -2.29 -8.35
N THR A 220 13.38 -1.94 -7.65
CA THR A 220 13.09 -0.58 -7.25
C THR A 220 13.05 -0.50 -5.74
N VAL A 221 13.79 0.44 -5.16
CA VAL A 221 13.85 0.68 -3.72
C VAL A 221 13.18 2.01 -3.42
N LEU A 222 12.17 2.01 -2.54
CA LEU A 222 11.54 3.21 -2.01
C LEU A 222 12.00 3.40 -0.56
N ILE A 223 12.52 4.59 -0.24
CA ILE A 223 12.96 4.97 1.10
C ILE A 223 12.14 6.18 1.56
N THR A 224 11.35 6.00 2.60
CA THR A 224 10.57 7.07 3.24
C THR A 224 11.42 7.78 4.28
N HIS A 225 11.53 9.11 4.15
CA HIS A 225 12.34 9.96 5.04
C HIS A 225 11.49 10.65 6.09
N GLU A 226 10.33 11.14 5.68
CA GLU A 226 9.39 11.85 6.53
C GLU A 226 7.99 11.31 6.33
N ALA A 227 7.20 11.30 7.40
CA ALA A 227 5.78 10.98 7.33
C ALA A 227 4.99 11.77 8.38
N GLN A 228 3.75 12.13 8.05
CA GLN A 228 2.77 12.70 8.97
C GLN A 228 1.41 12.02 8.71
N PHE A 229 0.59 11.91 9.74
CA PHE A 229 -0.66 11.15 9.69
C PHE A 229 -1.80 11.88 10.40
N ASP A 230 -3.03 11.54 10.02
CA ASP A 230 -4.28 11.94 10.68
C ASP A 230 -4.45 13.46 10.86
N PHE A 231 -3.87 14.26 9.96
CA PHE A 231 -4.08 15.70 9.91
C PHE A 231 -5.29 16.06 9.06
N ASP A 232 -5.91 17.19 9.36
CA ASP A 232 -7.02 17.71 8.55
C ASP A 232 -6.50 18.19 7.19
N ILE A 233 -7.09 17.65 6.12
CA ILE A 233 -6.80 18.01 4.74
C ILE A 233 -8.10 18.00 3.95
N ASP A 234 -8.37 19.07 3.20
CA ASP A 234 -9.59 19.20 2.41
C ASP A 234 -9.56 18.32 1.16
N ASP A 235 -10.72 17.85 0.70
CA ASP A 235 -10.84 17.09 -0.55
C ASP A 235 -10.43 17.93 -1.77
N ASP A 236 -10.56 19.25 -1.69
CA ASP A 236 -10.16 20.19 -2.75
C ASP A 236 -8.64 20.25 -2.96
N PHE A 237 -7.86 19.84 -1.96
CA PHE A 237 -6.42 19.60 -2.15
C PHE A 237 -6.18 18.53 -3.23
N PHE A 238 -7.07 17.55 -3.35
CA PHE A 238 -7.00 16.48 -4.34
C PHE A 238 -7.78 16.87 -5.60
N SER A 239 -7.39 17.99 -6.21
CA SER A 239 -7.97 18.51 -7.45
C SER A 239 -6.92 18.62 -8.56
N GLN A 240 -7.36 18.57 -9.82
CA GLN A 240 -6.46 18.78 -10.96
C GLN A 240 -5.83 20.17 -10.94
N GLN A 241 -6.53 21.17 -10.40
CA GLN A 241 -6.00 22.52 -10.22
C GLN A 241 -4.84 22.51 -9.23
N GLN A 242 -5.02 21.88 -8.05
CA GLN A 242 -3.97 21.79 -7.05
C GLN A 242 -2.77 20.96 -7.55
N MET A 243 -3.03 19.82 -8.21
CA MET A 243 -1.99 18.99 -8.84
C MET A 243 -1.09 19.80 -9.78
N LYS A 244 -1.69 20.69 -10.59
CA LYS A 244 -0.95 21.58 -11.49
C LYS A 244 -0.20 22.70 -10.77
N ALA A 245 -0.71 23.15 -9.63
CA ALA A 245 -0.20 24.30 -8.89
C ALA A 245 0.92 23.95 -7.91
N LEU A 246 0.98 22.71 -7.42
CA LEU A 246 2.02 22.27 -6.51
C LEU A 246 3.42 22.47 -7.11
N ARG A 247 4.28 23.13 -6.34
CA ARG A 247 5.70 23.34 -6.60
C ARG A 247 6.44 23.04 -5.30
N ASP A 248 7.72 22.67 -5.43
CA ASP A 248 8.61 22.28 -4.33
C ASP A 248 8.47 23.13 -3.06
#